data_AF-A0A7C5P4R7-F1
#
_entry.id   AF-A0A7C5P4R7-F1
#
_cell.length_a   1.000
_cell.length_b   1.000
_cell.length_c   1.000
_cell.angle_alpha   90.00
_cell.angle_beta   90.00
_cell.angle_gamma   90.00
#
_symmetry.space_group_name_H-M   'P 1'
#
loop_
_entity.id
_entity.type
_entity.pdbx_description
1 polymer ?
#
loop_
_entity_poly.entity_id
_entity_poly.type
_entity_poly.pdbx_seq_one_letter_code
_entity_poly.pdbx_strand_id
1 'polypeptide(L)'
;MVRNEPSGEYYDYTITMQPERPWLLPYHQTLIYRIMHALRDGTGKMSELFLTFEQSLEVIRRLYHLTCGVPQVVYLTGWQFEGHDSKYPSWAEVNRHLKRPQDAAAVDSLRWLMREARRYNCRVSLHINMFDAYMDSPLWDEYLEKDIIAKDLDGNPIQGNVWSGMACYHVSYTQEWKHGLAQKRIDGLIAM
;
A
#
# COMPACT_ATOMS: atom_id res chain seq x y z
N MET A 1 -11.42 13.33 26.36
CA MET A 1 -10.89 12.91 25.04
C MET A 1 -10.61 11.43 25.12
N VAL A 2 -11.22 10.61 24.27
CA VAL A 2 -10.91 9.18 24.21
C VAL A 2 -9.47 9.06 23.68
N ARG A 3 -8.58 8.39 24.42
CA ARG A 3 -7.26 8.02 23.89
C ARG A 3 -7.51 6.98 22.80
N ASN A 4 -7.28 7.37 21.54
CA ASN A 4 -7.37 6.48 20.37
C ASN A 4 -6.07 5.69 20.12
N GLU A 5 -5.07 5.93 20.96
CA GLU A 5 -3.76 5.27 20.95
C GLU A 5 -3.87 4.01 21.82
N PRO A 6 -3.40 2.84 21.34
CA PRO A 6 -3.23 1.67 22.19
C PRO A 6 -2.26 1.98 23.33
N SER A 7 -2.39 1.27 24.44
CA SER A 7 -1.59 1.49 25.64
C SER A 7 -0.11 1.15 25.44
N GLY A 8 0.19 0.28 24.46
CA GLY A 8 1.51 -0.32 24.28
C GLY A 8 1.73 -1.55 25.16
N GLU A 9 0.83 -1.82 26.10
CA GLU A 9 0.81 -3.03 26.92
C GLU A 9 0.23 -4.22 26.13
N TYR A 10 0.48 -5.43 26.62
CA TYR A 10 -0.16 -6.62 26.07
C TYR A 10 -1.69 -6.52 26.20
N TYR A 11 -2.40 -6.61 25.07
CA TYR A 11 -3.86 -6.60 25.03
C TYR A 11 -4.44 -8.00 24.83
N ASP A 12 -5.11 -8.52 25.87
CA ASP A 12 -5.87 -9.76 25.78
C ASP A 12 -7.33 -9.48 25.37
N TYR A 13 -7.61 -9.64 24.07
CA TYR A 13 -8.95 -9.43 23.52
C TYR A 13 -9.99 -10.43 24.07
N THR A 14 -9.58 -11.57 24.63
CA THR A 14 -10.52 -12.59 25.12
C THR A 14 -11.25 -12.15 26.38
N ILE A 15 -10.70 -11.17 27.11
CA ILE A 15 -11.31 -10.58 28.32
C ILE A 15 -12.56 -9.76 27.96
N THR A 16 -12.47 -8.94 26.90
CA THR A 16 -13.51 -7.96 26.56
C THR A 16 -14.32 -8.37 25.33
N MET A 17 -13.76 -9.24 24.48
CA MET A 17 -14.21 -9.51 23.11
C MET A 17 -14.35 -8.24 22.26
N GLN A 18 -13.57 -7.21 22.59
CA GLN A 18 -13.49 -5.93 21.90
C GLN A 18 -12.05 -5.68 21.45
N PRO A 19 -11.80 -4.77 20.50
CA PRO A 19 -10.45 -4.29 20.22
C PRO A 19 -9.96 -3.34 21.33
N GLU A 20 -8.64 -3.25 21.54
CA GLU A 20 -8.01 -2.36 22.54
C GLU A 20 -8.41 -0.90 22.35
N ARG A 21 -8.66 -0.53 21.10
CA ARG A 21 -9.13 0.80 20.72
C ARG A 21 -10.35 0.70 19.80
N PRO A 22 -11.20 1.74 19.78
CA PRO A 22 -12.27 1.85 18.79
C PRO A 22 -11.74 1.76 17.35
N TRP A 23 -12.57 1.25 16.45
CA TRP A 23 -12.31 1.32 15.01
C TRP A 23 -12.09 2.78 14.60
N LEU A 24 -10.93 3.06 13.99
CA LEU A 24 -10.51 4.43 13.68
C LEU A 24 -11.37 5.11 12.61
N LEU A 25 -12.04 4.32 11.76
CA LEU A 25 -12.82 4.80 10.62
C LEU A 25 -14.19 4.09 10.58
N PRO A 26 -15.31 4.82 10.48
CA PRO A 26 -16.65 4.23 10.43
C PRO A 26 -16.96 3.71 9.03
N TYR A 27 -16.37 2.56 8.66
CA TYR A 27 -16.50 1.97 7.31
C TYR A 27 -17.95 1.76 6.88
N HIS A 28 -18.84 1.41 7.82
CA HIS A 28 -20.27 1.23 7.58
C HIS A 28 -21.03 2.52 7.19
N GLN A 29 -20.43 3.70 7.37
CA GLN A 29 -20.98 5.03 7.03
C GLN A 29 -20.11 5.77 6.00
N THR A 30 -19.19 5.06 5.36
CA THR A 30 -18.18 5.65 4.48
C THR A 30 -18.23 4.97 3.12
N LEU A 31 -18.17 5.75 2.04
CA LEU A 31 -17.98 5.20 0.71
C LEU A 31 -16.53 4.69 0.57
N ILE A 32 -16.37 3.38 0.45
CA ILE A 32 -15.07 2.71 0.32
C ILE A 32 -14.88 2.24 -1.11
N TYR A 33 -13.79 2.65 -1.74
CA TYR A 33 -13.51 2.27 -3.12
C TYR A 33 -12.01 2.28 -3.42
N ARG A 34 -11.66 1.76 -4.59
CA ARG A 34 -10.28 1.69 -5.08
C ARG A 34 -10.15 2.45 -6.38
N ILE A 35 -9.02 3.11 -6.58
CA ILE A 35 -8.63 3.68 -7.86
C ILE A 35 -7.38 2.92 -8.34
N MET A 36 -7.51 2.23 -9.47
CA MET A 36 -6.36 1.70 -10.20
C MET A 36 -5.64 2.87 -10.89
N HIS A 37 -4.35 3.05 -10.62
CA HIS A 37 -3.54 4.12 -11.22
C HIS A 37 -2.72 3.59 -12.38
N ALA A 38 -2.02 2.49 -12.19
CA ALA A 38 -1.15 1.90 -13.20
C ALA A 38 -1.01 0.39 -13.03
N LEU A 39 -0.73 -0.29 -14.14
CA LEU A 39 -0.36 -1.70 -14.20
C LEU A 39 1.05 -1.84 -14.79
N ARG A 40 1.76 -2.88 -14.34
CA ARG A 40 3.00 -3.34 -14.99
C ARG A 40 2.78 -4.58 -15.84
N ASP A 41 3.67 -4.81 -16.80
CA ASP A 41 3.74 -6.04 -17.60
C ASP A 41 4.70 -7.08 -17.01
N GLY A 42 4.94 -8.13 -17.80
CA GLY A 42 5.83 -9.25 -17.49
C GLY A 42 7.32 -8.88 -17.44
N THR A 43 7.69 -7.68 -17.90
CA THR A 43 9.06 -7.16 -17.86
C THR A 43 9.33 -6.33 -16.60
N GLY A 44 8.30 -6.11 -15.77
CA GLY A 44 8.37 -5.27 -14.59
C GLY A 44 8.23 -3.78 -14.90
N LYS A 45 7.91 -3.39 -16.15
CA LYS A 45 7.72 -1.99 -16.57
C LYS A 45 6.25 -1.64 -16.64
N MET A 46 5.94 -0.35 -16.47
CA MET A 46 4.57 0.13 -16.59
C MET A 46 4.04 -0.17 -17.99
N SER A 47 2.90 -0.83 -18.06
CA SER A 47 2.21 -1.17 -19.30
C SER A 47 1.03 -0.26 -19.58
N GLU A 48 0.36 0.22 -18.52
CA GLU A 48 -0.85 1.01 -18.64
C GLU A 48 -0.95 2.02 -17.52
N LEU A 49 -1.33 3.25 -17.88
CA LEU A 49 -1.65 4.34 -16.98
C LEU A 49 -3.14 4.62 -17.09
N PHE A 50 -3.88 4.40 -16.00
CA PHE A 50 -5.33 4.62 -15.93
C PHE A 50 -5.63 6.05 -15.51
N LEU A 51 -5.07 6.48 -14.37
CA LEU A 51 -5.30 7.81 -13.79
C LEU A 51 -4.05 8.33 -13.08
N THR A 52 -3.75 9.62 -13.28
CA THR A 52 -2.77 10.35 -12.46
C THR A 52 -3.36 10.76 -11.10
N PHE A 53 -2.52 11.27 -10.19
CA PHE A 53 -3.03 11.79 -8.91
C PHE A 53 -3.96 12.99 -9.06
N GLU A 54 -3.75 13.85 -10.07
CA GLU A 54 -4.64 14.98 -10.34
C GLU A 54 -6.02 14.53 -10.81
N GLN A 55 -6.07 13.54 -11.70
CA GLN A 55 -7.33 12.96 -12.16
C GLN A 55 -8.06 12.20 -11.03
N SER A 56 -7.31 11.57 -10.12
CA SER A 56 -7.89 10.94 -8.95
C SER A 56 -8.57 11.93 -8.00
N LEU A 57 -8.03 13.15 -7.84
CA LEU A 57 -8.71 14.21 -7.10
C LEU A 57 -10.04 14.61 -7.76
N GLU A 58 -10.09 14.64 -9.09
CA GLU A 58 -11.32 14.92 -9.83
C GLU A 58 -12.38 13.83 -9.60
N VAL A 59 -11.98 12.55 -9.56
CA VAL A 59 -12.88 11.44 -9.20
C VAL A 59 -13.44 11.62 -7.79
N ILE A 60 -12.57 11.90 -6.81
CA ILE A 60 -12.96 12.16 -5.40
C ILE A 60 -13.95 13.33 -5.32
N ARG A 61 -13.70 14.41 -6.03
CA ARG A 61 -14.56 15.60 -6.08
C ARG A 61 -15.94 15.29 -6.68
N ARG A 62 -15.98 14.53 -7.77
CA ARG A 62 -17.25 14.11 -8.40
C ARG A 62 -18.05 13.24 -7.44
N LEU A 63 -17.43 12.25 -6.81
CA LEU A 63 -18.09 11.38 -5.84
C LEU A 63 -18.63 12.18 -4.64
N TYR A 64 -17.87 13.15 -4.14
CA TYR A 64 -18.34 14.03 -3.08
C TYR A 64 -19.64 14.75 -3.45
N HIS A 65 -19.71 15.35 -4.65
CA HIS A 65 -20.92 16.05 -5.08
C HIS A 65 -22.09 15.09 -5.38
N LEU A 66 -21.82 13.95 -6.02
CA LEU A 66 -22.85 12.94 -6.32
C LEU A 66 -23.46 12.33 -5.06
N THR A 67 -22.68 12.22 -4.00
CA THR A 67 -23.11 11.64 -2.72
C THR A 67 -23.51 12.70 -1.69
N CYS A 68 -23.62 13.96 -2.09
CA CYS A 68 -23.97 15.07 -1.19
C CYS A 68 -23.04 15.17 0.05
N GLY A 69 -21.76 14.82 -0.12
CA GLY A 69 -20.73 14.97 0.90
C GLY A 69 -20.52 13.79 1.83
N VAL A 70 -20.99 12.59 1.48
CA VAL A 70 -20.71 11.36 2.24
C VAL A 70 -19.19 11.20 2.46
N PRO A 71 -18.74 10.79 3.66
CA PRO A 71 -17.33 10.47 3.92
C PRO A 71 -16.81 9.38 2.98
N GLN A 72 -15.55 9.50 2.57
CA GLN A 72 -14.92 8.62 1.60
C GLN A 72 -13.61 8.04 2.14
N VAL A 73 -13.32 6.77 1.82
CA VAL A 73 -12.00 6.16 1.95
C VAL A 73 -11.64 5.57 0.59
N VAL A 74 -10.58 6.12 -0.01
CA VAL A 74 -10.06 5.63 -1.30
C VAL A 74 -8.75 4.90 -1.08
N TYR A 75 -8.61 3.72 -1.68
CA TYR A 75 -7.32 3.02 -1.78
C TYR A 75 -6.72 3.22 -3.16
N LEU A 76 -5.50 3.75 -3.21
CA LEU A 76 -4.75 3.92 -4.43
C LEU A 76 -4.04 2.60 -4.77
N THR A 77 -4.45 1.92 -5.83
CA THR A 77 -3.80 0.71 -6.34
C THR A 77 -2.83 1.07 -7.46
N GLY A 78 -1.61 0.54 -7.42
CA GLY A 78 -0.54 0.87 -8.38
C GLY A 78 0.06 2.26 -8.19
N TRP A 79 0.03 2.77 -6.96
CA TRP A 79 0.58 4.08 -6.60
C TRP A 79 2.11 4.09 -6.56
N GLN A 80 2.75 2.93 -6.45
CA GLN A 80 4.19 2.75 -6.26
C GLN A 80 4.89 2.20 -7.51
N PHE A 81 6.19 2.47 -7.63
CA PHE A 81 7.09 1.97 -8.68
C PHE A 81 6.49 2.05 -10.10
N GLU A 82 6.21 0.90 -10.74
CA GLU A 82 5.73 0.83 -12.12
C GLU A 82 4.23 0.47 -12.21
N GLY A 83 3.52 0.41 -11.07
CA GLY A 83 2.10 0.07 -11.01
C GLY A 83 1.76 -1.03 -10.01
N HIS A 84 0.57 -1.59 -10.12
CA HIS A 84 0.10 -2.69 -9.26
C HIS A 84 1.03 -3.90 -9.41
N ASP A 85 1.24 -4.63 -8.31
CA ASP A 85 2.09 -5.83 -8.26
C ASP A 85 3.53 -5.60 -8.70
N SER A 86 4.03 -4.37 -8.55
CA SER A 86 5.40 -3.97 -8.88
C SER A 86 6.27 -3.90 -7.64
N LYS A 87 7.46 -4.53 -7.70
CA LYS A 87 8.56 -4.41 -6.73
C LYS A 87 8.27 -4.77 -5.28
N TYR A 88 7.12 -5.38 -4.98
CA TYR A 88 6.89 -5.92 -3.64
C TYR A 88 8.05 -6.85 -3.24
N PRO A 89 8.48 -6.83 -1.96
CA PRO A 89 7.84 -6.17 -0.82
C PRO A 89 8.22 -4.69 -0.65
N SER A 90 9.00 -4.07 -1.53
CA SER A 90 9.36 -2.66 -1.38
C SER A 90 8.16 -1.72 -1.60
N TRP A 91 8.10 -0.64 -0.81
CA TRP A 91 7.14 0.48 -0.97
C TRP A 91 7.86 1.83 -1.08
N ALA A 92 9.17 1.82 -1.30
CA ALA A 92 10.04 2.98 -1.10
C ALA A 92 9.91 4.09 -2.16
N GLU A 93 9.17 3.85 -3.25
CA GLU A 93 9.08 4.78 -4.38
C GLU A 93 7.63 4.99 -4.81
N VAL A 94 7.21 6.25 -4.89
CA VAL A 94 5.96 6.64 -5.53
C VAL A 94 6.13 6.61 -7.05
N ASN A 95 5.16 6.02 -7.75
CA ASN A 95 5.20 5.85 -9.19
C ASN A 95 5.36 7.20 -9.91
N ARG A 96 6.49 7.36 -10.61
CA ARG A 96 6.87 8.59 -11.32
C ARG A 96 5.88 9.01 -12.41
N HIS A 97 5.14 8.06 -12.99
CA HIS A 97 4.16 8.33 -14.05
C HIS A 97 2.89 9.00 -13.53
N LEU A 98 2.67 9.00 -12.21
CA LEU A 98 1.49 9.61 -11.57
C LEU A 98 1.72 11.06 -11.14
N LYS A 99 2.95 11.56 -11.31
CA LYS A 99 3.40 12.87 -10.88
C LYS A 99 2.67 13.98 -11.64
N ARG A 100 2.34 15.06 -10.94
CA ARG A 100 1.85 16.30 -11.55
C ARG A 100 3.00 17.07 -12.18
N PRO A 101 2.84 17.69 -13.36
CA PRO A 101 3.91 18.42 -14.03
C PRO A 101 4.61 19.49 -13.17
N GLN A 102 3.87 20.16 -12.30
CA GLN A 102 4.33 21.25 -11.44
C GLN A 102 5.08 20.81 -10.17
N ASP A 103 5.03 19.53 -9.81
CA ASP A 103 5.69 19.03 -8.60
C ASP A 103 7.09 18.50 -8.93
N ALA A 104 8.04 18.66 -8.01
CA ALA A 104 9.41 18.21 -8.20
C ALA A 104 9.49 16.66 -8.27
N ALA A 105 8.91 15.98 -7.27
CA ALA A 105 8.89 14.52 -7.17
C ALA A 105 7.46 13.95 -7.11
N ALA A 106 7.31 12.66 -7.46
CA ALA A 106 6.01 11.98 -7.43
C ALA A 106 5.40 11.89 -6.02
N VAL A 107 6.25 11.79 -5.00
CA VAL A 107 5.83 11.83 -3.58
C VAL A 107 5.17 13.16 -3.22
N ASP A 108 5.61 14.28 -3.81
CA ASP A 108 4.98 15.59 -3.56
C ASP A 108 3.55 15.62 -4.13
N SER A 109 3.34 14.98 -5.29
CA SER A 109 2.01 14.84 -5.89
C SER A 109 1.10 13.91 -5.08
N LEU A 110 1.63 12.81 -4.53
CA LEU A 110 0.87 11.94 -3.63
C LEU A 110 0.46 12.70 -2.36
N ARG A 111 1.41 13.37 -1.71
CA ARG A 111 1.15 14.18 -0.51
C ARG A 111 0.15 15.31 -0.81
N TRP A 112 0.24 15.94 -1.99
CA TRP A 112 -0.74 16.92 -2.44
C TRP A 112 -2.13 16.31 -2.55
N LEU A 113 -2.29 15.15 -3.20
CA LEU A 113 -3.58 14.46 -3.33
C LEU A 113 -4.17 14.15 -1.94
N MET A 114 -3.36 13.60 -1.03
CA MET A 114 -3.78 13.30 0.34
C MET A 114 -4.21 14.55 1.12
N ARG A 115 -3.63 15.73 0.82
CA ARG A 115 -4.05 17.01 1.43
C ARG A 115 -5.34 17.53 0.82
N GLU A 116 -5.43 17.61 -0.49
CA GLU A 116 -6.59 18.18 -1.18
C GLU A 116 -7.85 17.32 -1.05
N ALA A 117 -7.71 15.99 -1.04
CA ALA A 117 -8.83 15.07 -0.87
C ALA A 117 -9.62 15.31 0.44
N ARG A 118 -8.97 15.82 1.49
CA ARG A 118 -9.65 16.14 2.76
C ARG A 118 -10.72 17.22 2.62
N ARG A 119 -10.61 18.10 1.62
CA ARG A 119 -11.63 19.13 1.32
C ARG A 119 -12.94 18.52 0.82
N TYR A 120 -12.92 17.24 0.46
CA TYR A 120 -14.03 16.47 -0.09
C TYR A 120 -14.39 15.27 0.80
N ASN A 121 -14.19 15.40 2.12
CA ASN A 121 -14.44 14.36 3.12
C ASN A 121 -13.76 13.02 2.81
N CYS A 122 -12.64 13.04 2.08
CA CYS A 122 -11.97 11.83 1.60
C CYS A 122 -10.64 11.58 2.31
N ARG A 123 -10.50 10.36 2.85
CA ARG A 123 -9.25 9.83 3.36
C ARG A 123 -8.58 8.94 2.32
N VAL A 124 -7.48 9.43 1.79
CA VAL A 124 -6.64 8.68 0.85
C VAL A 124 -5.80 7.66 1.62
N SER A 125 -5.82 6.43 1.14
CA SER A 125 -5.14 5.25 1.69
C SER A 125 -4.37 4.54 0.57
N LEU A 126 -3.34 3.79 0.93
CA LEU A 126 -2.47 3.11 -0.04
C LEU A 126 -2.77 1.62 -0.06
N HIS A 127 -2.85 1.02 -1.25
CA HIS A 127 -2.83 -0.43 -1.38
C HIS A 127 -1.39 -0.91 -1.26
N ILE A 128 -1.13 -1.77 -0.28
CA ILE A 128 0.18 -2.38 -0.03
C ILE A 128 0.04 -3.90 0.00
N ASN A 129 1.13 -4.60 -0.31
CA ASN A 129 1.24 -6.04 -0.19
C ASN A 129 2.44 -6.36 0.71
N MET A 130 2.21 -7.24 1.69
CA MET A 130 3.25 -7.73 2.59
C MET A 130 3.65 -9.17 2.28
N PHE A 131 2.85 -9.88 1.47
CA PHE A 131 2.99 -11.31 1.22
C PHE A 131 3.84 -11.63 0.00
N ASP A 132 3.63 -10.89 -1.09
CA ASP A 132 4.32 -11.16 -2.35
C ASP A 132 5.69 -10.46 -2.39
N ALA A 133 6.65 -11.14 -2.99
CA ALA A 133 7.95 -10.63 -3.37
C ALA A 133 8.22 -10.91 -4.84
N TYR A 134 8.92 -10.00 -5.51
CA TYR A 134 9.38 -10.16 -6.89
C TYR A 134 10.90 -10.09 -6.95
N MET A 135 11.48 -10.87 -7.86
CA MET A 135 12.94 -10.93 -8.05
C MET A 135 13.56 -9.60 -8.45
N ASP A 136 12.77 -8.71 -9.05
CA ASP A 136 13.21 -7.40 -9.47
C ASP A 136 13.04 -6.33 -8.37
N SER A 137 12.56 -6.71 -7.18
CA SER A 137 12.47 -5.85 -6.01
C SER A 137 13.87 -5.47 -5.51
N PRO A 138 14.10 -4.22 -5.09
CA PRO A 138 15.37 -3.84 -4.46
C PRO A 138 15.65 -4.56 -3.13
N LEU A 139 14.66 -5.28 -2.58
CA LEU A 139 14.78 -6.05 -1.35
C LEU A 139 14.99 -7.56 -1.60
N TRP A 140 15.01 -8.02 -2.85
CA TRP A 140 15.03 -9.44 -3.18
C TRP A 140 16.22 -10.17 -2.54
N ASP A 141 17.44 -9.70 -2.78
CA ASP A 141 18.66 -10.37 -2.30
C ASP A 141 18.71 -10.38 -0.76
N GLU A 142 18.37 -9.26 -0.11
CA GLU A 142 18.30 -9.18 1.36
C GLU A 142 17.29 -10.18 1.94
N TYR A 143 16.15 -10.37 1.27
CA TYR A 143 15.10 -11.29 1.71
C TYR A 143 15.48 -12.75 1.47
N LEU A 144 16.22 -13.03 0.40
CA LEU A 144 16.70 -14.37 0.09
C LEU A 144 17.80 -14.82 1.07
N GLU A 145 18.73 -13.91 1.39
CA GLU A 145 19.83 -14.14 2.36
C GLU A 145 19.30 -14.37 3.77
N LYS A 146 18.23 -13.67 4.16
CA LYS A 146 17.63 -13.75 5.50
C LYS A 146 16.57 -14.86 5.64
N ASP A 147 16.48 -15.77 4.68
CA ASP A 147 15.48 -16.85 4.66
C ASP A 147 14.03 -16.36 4.85
N ILE A 148 13.73 -15.17 4.32
CA ILE A 148 12.40 -14.59 4.36
C ILE A 148 11.54 -15.09 3.20
N ILE A 149 12.14 -15.31 2.02
CA ILE A 149 11.47 -15.94 0.89
C ILE A 149 11.23 -17.42 1.19
N ALA A 150 10.00 -17.89 0.98
CA ALA A 150 9.66 -19.30 1.13
C ALA A 150 10.49 -20.19 0.19
N LYS A 151 11.07 -21.27 0.75
CA LYS A 151 11.92 -22.22 0.04
C LYS A 151 11.40 -23.65 0.19
N ASP A 152 11.71 -24.50 -0.77
CA ASP A 152 11.45 -25.95 -0.69
C ASP A 152 12.50 -26.66 0.18
N LEU A 153 12.42 -27.99 0.27
CA LEU A 153 13.33 -28.81 1.08
C LEU A 153 14.79 -28.76 0.57
N ASP A 154 14.99 -28.42 -0.70
CA ASP A 154 16.30 -28.31 -1.33
C ASP A 154 16.86 -26.87 -1.24
N GLY A 155 16.10 -25.95 -0.64
CA GLY A 155 16.48 -24.55 -0.45
C GLY A 155 16.16 -23.64 -1.64
N ASN A 156 15.41 -24.11 -2.64
CA ASN A 156 15.04 -23.30 -3.80
C ASN A 156 13.81 -22.45 -3.49
N PRO A 157 13.76 -21.17 -3.92
CA PRO A 157 12.58 -20.33 -3.76
C PRO A 157 11.32 -20.94 -4.40
N ILE A 158 10.22 -20.98 -3.63
CA ILE A 158 8.94 -21.49 -4.12
C ILE A 158 8.20 -20.36 -4.83
N GLN A 159 7.93 -20.56 -6.11
CA GLN A 159 7.06 -19.69 -6.88
C GLN A 159 5.61 -19.79 -6.37
N GLY A 160 5.01 -18.63 -6.09
CA GLY A 160 3.60 -18.47 -5.79
C GLY A 160 2.77 -18.30 -7.06
N ASN A 161 1.96 -17.25 -7.10
CA ASN A 161 1.13 -16.92 -8.25
C ASN A 161 1.93 -16.21 -9.36
N VAL A 162 1.34 -16.11 -10.55
CA VAL A 162 1.85 -15.29 -11.65
C VAL A 162 0.92 -14.11 -11.86
N TRP A 163 1.44 -12.89 -11.66
CA TRP A 163 0.70 -11.64 -11.80
C TRP A 163 1.30 -10.82 -12.95
N SER A 164 0.46 -10.48 -13.92
CA SER A 164 0.85 -9.75 -15.14
C SER A 164 2.12 -10.31 -15.78
N GLY A 165 2.24 -11.64 -15.87
CA GLY A 165 3.39 -12.31 -16.48
C GLY A 165 4.65 -12.43 -15.62
N MET A 166 4.64 -12.01 -14.35
CA MET A 166 5.76 -12.24 -13.42
C MET A 166 5.33 -13.14 -12.27
N ALA A 167 6.18 -14.11 -11.95
CA ALA A 167 6.08 -14.93 -10.75
C ALA A 167 6.27 -14.07 -9.49
N CYS A 168 5.35 -14.17 -8.53
CA CYS A 168 5.62 -13.74 -7.16
C CYS A 168 6.16 -14.91 -6.34
N TYR A 169 6.79 -14.57 -5.21
CA TYR A 169 7.31 -15.48 -4.21
C TYR A 169 6.77 -15.07 -2.86
N HIS A 170 6.46 -16.04 -2.00
CA HIS A 170 5.81 -15.73 -0.72
C HIS A 170 6.83 -15.38 0.37
N VAL A 171 6.46 -14.38 1.18
CA VAL A 171 7.24 -13.86 2.30
C VAL A 171 6.81 -14.53 3.62
N SER A 172 7.78 -14.96 4.42
CA SER A 172 7.59 -15.40 5.80
C SER A 172 7.51 -14.20 6.74
N TYR A 173 6.29 -13.86 7.19
CA TYR A 173 6.08 -12.75 8.13
C TYR A 173 6.87 -12.93 9.44
N THR A 174 6.99 -14.16 9.92
CA THR A 174 7.73 -14.47 11.14
C THR A 174 9.22 -14.14 10.99
N GLN A 175 9.83 -14.52 9.86
CA GLN A 175 11.24 -14.21 9.62
C GLN A 175 11.44 -12.71 9.34
N GLU A 176 10.56 -12.11 8.55
CA GLU A 176 10.61 -10.68 8.26
C GLU A 176 10.55 -9.84 9.55
N TRP A 177 9.67 -10.22 10.48
CA TRP A 177 9.54 -9.57 11.79
C TRP A 177 10.80 -9.77 12.65
N LYS A 178 11.34 -10.99 12.73
CA LYS A 178 12.57 -11.28 13.49
C LYS A 178 13.77 -10.45 13.03
N HIS A 179 13.87 -10.19 11.73
CA HIS A 179 14.92 -9.36 11.16
C HIS A 179 14.63 -7.85 11.21
N GLY A 180 13.47 -7.44 11.75
CA GLY A 180 13.06 -6.04 11.87
C GLY A 180 12.68 -5.37 10.54
N LEU A 181 12.60 -6.12 9.44
CA LEU A 181 12.37 -5.53 8.11
C LEU A 181 10.93 -5.04 7.92
N ALA A 182 9.95 -5.71 8.53
CA ALA A 182 8.57 -5.24 8.51
C ALA A 182 8.45 -3.84 9.13
N GLN A 183 9.07 -3.62 10.29
CA GLN A 183 9.11 -2.31 10.96
C GLN A 183 9.84 -1.28 10.10
N LYS A 184 11.04 -1.59 9.61
CA LYS A 184 11.81 -0.72 8.72
C LYS A 184 11.01 -0.27 7.49
N ARG A 185 10.25 -1.17 6.85
CA ARG A 185 9.40 -0.84 5.70
C ARG A 185 8.22 0.06 6.08
N ILE A 186 7.57 -0.21 7.22
CA ILE A 186 6.46 0.60 7.74
C ILE A 186 6.95 2.01 8.10
N ASP A 187 8.07 2.12 8.83
CA ASP A 187 8.66 3.40 9.21
C ASP A 187 9.08 4.21 7.98
N GLY A 188 9.69 3.55 7.00
CA GLY A 188 10.04 4.18 5.73
C GLY A 188 8.82 4.71 4.98
N LEU A 189 7.70 3.97 4.98
CA LEU A 189 6.46 4.40 4.36
C LEU A 189 5.81 5.58 5.11
N ILE A 190 5.90 5.61 6.44
CA ILE A 190 5.36 6.70 7.27
C ILE A 190 6.20 7.99 7.15
N ALA A 191 7.52 7.84 6.98
CA ALA A 191 8.43 8.97 6.79
C ALA A 191 8.35 9.59 5.37
N MET A 192 7.81 8.84 4.41
CA MET A 192 7.54 9.27 3.03
C MET A 192 6.37 10.26 2.96
#